data_AF-A0A851XUG4-F1
#
_entry.id   AF-A0A851XUG4-F1
#
_cell.length_a   1.000
_cell.length_b   1.000
_cell.length_c   1.000
_cell.angle_alpha   90.00
_cell.angle_beta   90.00
_cell.angle_gamma   90.00
#
_symmetry.space_group_name_H-M   'P 1'
#
loop_
_entity.id
_entity.type
_entity.pdbx_description
1 polymer ?
#
loop_
_entity_poly.entity_id
_entity_poly.type
_entity_poly.pdbx_seq_one_letter_code
_entity_poly.pdbx_strand_id
1 'polypeptide(L)'
;CFTSGSSFKCDFETDLCKALHELNLQPGWIRRNGLSSMGPPYSDHSGNDSAYFLSLSSETRSSSATLRTNIFLPTNEEHFCQITFHYWISQMDGTLMVGLQKDSEDTITNIWQVSGELQNQWKANTITINSTEKYEV
;
A
#
# COMPACT_ATOMS: atom_id res chain seq x y z
N CYS A 1 -5.76 1.45 -13.73
CA CYS A 1 -4.32 1.81 -13.89
C CYS A 1 -3.58 0.85 -14.83
N PHE A 2 -3.95 -0.44 -14.92
CA PHE A 2 -3.32 -1.39 -15.86
C PHE A 2 -3.93 -1.36 -17.27
N THR A 3 -5.25 -1.21 -17.38
CA THR A 3 -5.97 -1.04 -18.66
C THR A 3 -7.20 -0.13 -18.46
N SER A 4 -7.71 0.47 -19.54
CA SER A 4 -8.88 1.35 -19.45
C SER A 4 -10.11 0.57 -18.96
N GLY A 5 -10.86 1.14 -18.01
CA GLY A 5 -12.03 0.51 -17.41
C GLY A 5 -11.75 -0.68 -16.47
N SER A 6 -10.50 -0.97 -16.14
CA SER A 6 -10.16 -2.04 -15.18
C SER A 6 -10.19 -1.55 -13.73
N SER A 7 -10.88 -2.31 -12.87
CA SER A 7 -10.75 -2.24 -11.42
C SER A 7 -9.96 -3.45 -10.95
N PHE A 8 -8.89 -3.21 -10.20
CA PHE A 8 -8.08 -4.25 -9.58
C PHE A 8 -8.20 -4.12 -8.06
N LYS A 9 -8.55 -5.21 -7.38
CA LYS A 9 -8.64 -5.27 -5.93
C LYS A 9 -7.53 -6.16 -5.38
N CYS A 10 -6.84 -5.66 -4.37
CA CYS A 10 -5.89 -6.41 -3.57
C CYS A 10 -6.36 -6.40 -2.13
N ASP A 11 -6.80 -7.54 -1.62
CA ASP A 11 -7.28 -7.71 -0.25
C ASP A 11 -6.40 -8.66 0.58
N PHE A 12 -5.34 -9.22 0.01
CA PHE A 12 -4.38 -10.08 0.69
C PHE A 12 -4.96 -11.40 1.23
N GLU A 13 -6.15 -11.84 0.81
CA GLU A 13 -6.79 -13.04 1.36
C GLU A 13 -6.16 -14.36 0.90
N THR A 14 -5.56 -14.38 -0.28
CA THR A 14 -4.90 -15.58 -0.84
C THR A 14 -3.40 -15.42 -0.97
N ASP A 15 -2.95 -14.27 -1.45
CA ASP A 15 -1.56 -13.98 -1.76
C ASP A 15 -1.27 -12.47 -1.64
N LEU A 16 -0.07 -12.05 -2.03
CA LEU A 16 0.35 -10.65 -2.00
C LEU A 16 -0.05 -9.86 -3.25
N CYS A 17 -1.06 -10.35 -3.97
CA CYS A 17 -1.62 -9.79 -5.17
C CYS A 17 -0.63 -9.71 -6.33
N LYS A 18 -1.02 -10.21 -7.50
CA LYS A 18 -0.19 -10.17 -8.72
C LYS A 18 0.22 -8.78 -9.16
N ALA A 19 -0.45 -7.73 -8.67
CA ALA A 19 -0.13 -6.34 -8.98
C ALA A 19 1.05 -5.79 -8.19
N LEU A 20 1.50 -6.47 -7.12
CA LEU A 20 2.72 -6.10 -6.42
C LEU A 20 3.89 -6.88 -7.01
N HIS A 21 5.06 -6.25 -7.07
CA HIS A 21 6.28 -6.92 -7.51
C HIS A 21 6.62 -8.08 -6.56
N GLU A 22 6.39 -9.32 -7.01
CA GLU A 22 6.67 -10.56 -6.25
C GLU A 22 8.15 -10.66 -5.82
N LEU A 23 9.05 -9.97 -6.52
CA LEU A 23 10.50 -10.07 -6.36
C LEU A 23 11.10 -9.17 -5.27
N ASN A 24 10.34 -8.18 -4.75
CA ASN A 24 10.87 -7.14 -3.87
C ASN A 24 10.00 -6.88 -2.63
N LEU A 25 9.45 -7.93 -2.03
CA LEU A 25 9.10 -7.84 -0.60
C LEU A 25 10.41 -7.71 0.18
N GLN A 26 10.90 -6.48 0.27
CA GLN A 26 11.98 -6.17 1.20
C GLN A 26 11.57 -6.72 2.56
N PRO A 27 12.49 -7.36 3.30
CA PRO A 27 12.17 -7.91 4.61
C PRO A 27 11.54 -6.80 5.46
N GLY A 28 10.30 -7.01 5.92
CA GLY A 28 9.62 -6.07 6.82
C GLY A 28 8.10 -6.19 6.83
N TRP A 29 7.45 -6.22 5.66
CA TRP A 29 6.00 -6.42 5.56
C TRP A 29 5.64 -7.88 5.82
N ILE A 30 4.70 -8.10 6.74
CA ILE A 30 4.16 -9.41 7.07
C ILE A 30 2.66 -9.46 6.79
N ARG A 31 2.22 -10.57 6.22
CA ARG A 31 0.81 -10.88 6.03
C ARG A 31 0.28 -11.54 7.30
N ARG A 32 -0.68 -10.90 7.98
CA ARG A 32 -1.29 -11.38 9.23
C ARG A 32 -2.78 -11.07 9.26
N ASN A 33 -3.46 -11.62 10.26
CA ASN A 33 -4.85 -11.29 10.55
C ASN A 33 -5.00 -10.85 12.02
N GLY A 34 -6.24 -10.54 12.41
CA GLY A 34 -6.59 -10.05 13.73
C GLY A 34 -6.42 -11.07 14.86
N LEU A 35 -6.46 -12.36 14.53
CA LEU A 35 -6.26 -13.47 15.47
C LEU A 35 -4.79 -13.68 15.88
N SER A 36 -3.85 -13.02 15.21
CA SER A 36 -2.42 -13.10 15.57
C SER A 36 -2.12 -12.32 16.86
N SER A 37 -1.20 -12.83 17.69
CA SER A 37 -0.81 -12.22 18.98
C SER A 37 0.12 -11.01 18.85
N MET A 38 0.08 -10.30 17.74
CA MET A 38 1.05 -9.25 17.36
C MET A 38 0.50 -7.82 17.64
N GLY A 39 -0.45 -7.69 18.58
CA GLY A 39 -1.09 -6.41 18.92
C GLY A 39 -2.08 -5.90 17.85
N PRO A 40 -2.68 -4.71 18.02
CA PRO A 40 -3.66 -4.17 17.08
C PRO A 40 -3.05 -3.87 15.68
N PRO A 41 -3.87 -3.85 14.61
CA PRO A 41 -5.32 -4.06 14.62
C PRO A 41 -5.73 -5.54 14.79
N TYR A 42 -6.89 -5.76 15.42
CA TYR A 42 -7.45 -7.10 15.69
C TYR A 42 -8.50 -7.55 14.64
N SER A 43 -8.57 -6.83 13.54
CA SER A 43 -9.41 -7.14 12.38
C SER A 43 -8.95 -6.33 11.18
N ASP A 44 -9.29 -6.79 9.99
CA ASP A 44 -9.06 -6.03 8.76
C ASP A 44 -9.94 -4.76 8.71
N HIS A 45 -9.78 -3.98 7.65
CA HIS A 45 -10.54 -2.74 7.44
C HIS A 45 -12.07 -2.92 7.39
N SER A 46 -12.56 -4.12 7.10
CA SER A 46 -14.00 -4.45 7.11
C SER A 46 -14.52 -4.91 8.47
N GLY A 47 -13.63 -5.09 9.45
CA GLY A 47 -13.96 -5.58 10.79
C GLY A 47 -13.94 -7.10 10.94
N ASN A 48 -13.39 -7.84 9.97
CA ASN A 48 -13.23 -9.29 10.03
C ASN A 48 -11.88 -9.65 10.67
N ASP A 49 -11.91 -10.40 11.78
CA ASP A 49 -10.72 -10.80 12.54
C ASP A 49 -9.87 -11.88 11.85
N SER A 50 -10.49 -12.63 10.95
CA SER A 50 -9.90 -13.76 10.23
C SER A 50 -9.34 -13.35 8.87
N ALA A 51 -9.81 -12.21 8.34
CA ALA A 51 -9.32 -11.59 7.11
C ALA A 51 -7.89 -11.07 7.26
N TYR A 52 -7.15 -11.11 6.16
CA TYR A 52 -5.73 -10.82 6.13
C TYR A 52 -5.43 -9.38 5.70
N PHE A 53 -4.34 -8.85 6.24
CA PHE A 53 -3.79 -7.55 5.89
C PHE A 53 -2.27 -7.56 6.02
N LEU A 54 -1.64 -6.54 5.44
CA LEU A 54 -0.21 -6.31 5.59
C LEU A 54 0.09 -5.45 6.80
N SER A 55 1.15 -5.81 7.53
CA SER A 55 1.62 -5.11 8.72
C SER A 55 3.13 -4.97 8.68
N LEU A 56 3.62 -3.84 9.16
CA LEU A 56 5.04 -3.59 9.45
C LEU A 56 5.14 -3.32 10.95
N SER A 57 5.89 -4.14 11.67
CA SER A 57 6.04 -4.06 13.13
C SER A 57 7.51 -3.90 13.50
N SER A 58 7.81 -3.21 14.60
CA SER A 58 9.17 -3.12 15.14
C SER A 58 9.74 -4.50 15.52
N GLU A 59 8.87 -5.49 15.76
CA GLU A 59 9.24 -6.88 16.01
C GLU A 59 9.88 -7.54 14.77
N THR A 60 9.61 -7.05 13.56
CA THR A 60 10.14 -7.62 12.30
C THR A 60 11.58 -7.20 12.00
N ARG A 61 12.27 -6.52 12.94
CA ARG A 61 13.66 -6.00 12.85
C ARG A 61 13.93 -4.99 11.73
N SER A 62 12.94 -4.69 10.89
CA SER A 62 13.05 -3.70 9.83
C SER A 62 12.53 -2.35 10.32
N SER A 63 13.37 -1.32 10.23
CA SER A 63 12.99 0.06 10.54
C SER A 63 12.18 0.73 9.42
N SER A 64 12.19 0.15 8.22
CA SER A 64 11.45 0.59 7.04
C SER A 64 11.27 -0.59 6.08
N ALA A 65 10.19 -0.56 5.30
CA ALA A 65 9.96 -1.52 4.23
C ALA A 65 9.11 -0.88 3.12
N THR A 66 9.37 -1.28 1.87
CA THR A 66 8.68 -0.75 0.70
C THR A 66 7.91 -1.87 0.00
N LEU A 67 6.67 -1.57 -0.40
CA LEU A 67 5.91 -2.35 -1.39
C LEU A 67 5.95 -1.57 -2.70
N ARG A 68 6.13 -2.27 -3.82
CA ARG A 68 6.08 -1.67 -5.15
C ARG A 68 5.05 -2.39 -6.00
N THR A 69 4.26 -1.61 -6.73
CA THR A 69 3.35 -2.10 -7.76
C THR A 69 4.11 -2.49 -9.02
N ASN A 70 3.50 -3.32 -9.86
CA ASN A 70 3.93 -3.47 -11.25
C ASN A 70 3.71 -2.16 -12.01
N ILE A 71 4.43 -2.02 -13.13
CA ILE A 71 4.37 -0.84 -13.98
C ILE A 71 2.94 -0.57 -14.49
N PHE A 72 2.44 0.63 -14.23
CA PHE A 72 1.19 1.17 -14.74
C PHE A 72 1.37 1.92 -16.06
N LEU A 73 0.27 2.05 -16.81
CA LEU A 73 0.25 2.79 -18.07
C LEU A 73 0.09 4.30 -17.84
N PRO A 74 0.55 5.15 -18.78
CA PRO A 74 0.30 6.59 -18.75
C PRO A 74 -1.19 6.91 -18.62
N THR A 75 -1.48 8.00 -17.91
CA THR A 75 -2.84 8.52 -17.71
C THR A 75 -3.15 9.67 -18.68
N ASN A 76 -4.42 9.80 -19.05
CA ASN A 76 -4.96 10.91 -19.83
C ASN A 76 -6.46 11.10 -19.52
N GLU A 77 -7.17 11.96 -20.24
CA GLU A 77 -8.59 12.24 -20.00
C GLU A 77 -9.49 10.98 -20.13
N GLU A 78 -9.11 10.03 -20.97
CA GLU A 78 -9.83 8.75 -21.18
C GLU A 78 -9.31 7.62 -20.26
N HIS A 79 -8.16 7.82 -19.61
CA HIS A 79 -7.48 6.84 -18.78
C HIS A 79 -6.96 7.49 -17.50
N PHE A 80 -7.85 7.67 -16.51
CA PHE A 80 -7.43 8.12 -15.18
C PHE A 80 -7.06 6.94 -14.28
N CYS A 81 -6.12 7.16 -13.36
CA CYS A 81 -5.74 6.17 -12.35
C CYS A 81 -6.06 6.70 -10.96
N GLN A 82 -6.86 5.93 -10.22
CA GLN A 82 -7.11 6.15 -8.80
C GLN A 82 -6.73 4.90 -8.02
N ILE A 83 -6.05 5.12 -6.89
CA ILE A 83 -5.68 4.05 -5.97
C ILE A 83 -6.31 4.39 -4.62
N THR A 84 -7.20 3.51 -4.18
CA THR A 84 -7.79 3.57 -2.84
C THR A 84 -7.14 2.50 -1.97
N PHE A 85 -6.63 2.90 -0.82
CA PHE A 85 -6.02 2.00 0.14
C PHE A 85 -6.51 2.29 1.56
N HIS A 86 -6.54 1.24 2.37
CA HIS A 86 -6.87 1.31 3.78
C HIS A 86 -5.60 1.14 4.61
N TYR A 87 -5.41 1.98 5.61
CA TYR A 87 -4.21 1.97 6.44
C TYR A 87 -4.55 2.17 7.92
N TRP A 88 -3.65 1.70 8.78
CA TRP A 88 -3.69 1.85 10.22
C TRP A 88 -2.29 2.20 10.72
N ILE A 89 -2.15 3.20 11.59
CA ILE A 89 -0.86 3.57 12.22
C ILE A 89 -1.03 3.53 13.73
N SER A 90 -0.34 2.57 14.36
CA SER A 90 -0.39 2.33 15.81
C SER A 90 0.82 2.89 16.58
N GLN A 91 1.88 3.30 15.88
CA GLN A 91 3.09 3.87 16.49
C GLN A 91 3.14 5.38 16.27
N MET A 92 3.45 6.16 17.32
CA MET A 92 3.51 7.63 17.23
C MET A 92 4.51 8.11 16.18
N ASP A 93 5.67 7.46 16.06
CA ASP A 93 6.71 7.83 15.09
C ASP A 93 6.59 7.05 13.77
N GLY A 94 5.49 6.30 13.58
CA GLY A 94 5.21 5.59 12.35
C GLY A 94 4.91 6.55 11.20
N THR A 95 5.53 6.30 10.04
CA THR A 95 5.27 7.06 8.82
C THR A 95 4.87 6.11 7.70
N LEU A 96 3.78 6.43 7.01
CA LEU A 96 3.39 5.77 5.76
C LEU A 96 3.48 6.80 4.63
N MET A 97 4.21 6.45 3.58
CA MET A 97 4.41 7.28 2.39
C MET A 97 4.01 6.50 1.15
N VAL A 98 3.37 7.18 0.20
CA VAL A 98 3.16 6.69 -1.15
C VAL A 98 4.07 7.48 -2.09
N GLY A 99 4.97 6.74 -2.75
CA GLY A 99 5.86 7.26 -3.76
C GLY A 99 5.30 7.09 -5.16
N LEU A 100 5.82 7.86 -6.10
CA LEU A 100 5.60 7.69 -7.53
C LEU A 100 6.96 7.72 -8.22
N GLN A 101 7.29 6.67 -8.94
CA GLN A 101 8.49 6.62 -9.77
C GLN A 101 8.07 6.49 -11.24
N LYS A 102 8.44 7.46 -12.06
CA LYS A 102 8.19 7.43 -13.50
C LYS A 102 9.35 6.72 -14.22
N ASP A 103 9.08 6.11 -15.36
CA ASP A 103 10.06 5.35 -16.15
C ASP A 103 11.28 6.18 -16.59
N SER A 104 11.09 7.49 -16.78
CA SER A 104 12.14 8.45 -17.14
C SER A 104 12.94 8.98 -15.94
N GLU A 105 12.52 8.69 -14.71
CA GLU A 105 13.07 9.26 -13.48
C GLU A 105 13.61 8.16 -12.57
N ASP A 106 14.88 8.28 -12.15
CA ASP A 106 15.46 7.41 -11.11
C ASP A 106 15.02 7.80 -9.69
N THR A 107 14.27 8.90 -9.55
CA THR A 107 13.85 9.44 -8.26
C THR A 107 12.40 9.10 -7.94
N ILE A 108 12.16 8.70 -6.69
CA ILE A 108 10.80 8.52 -6.17
C ILE A 108 10.27 9.87 -5.70
N THR A 109 9.18 10.33 -6.30
CA THR A 109 8.45 11.53 -5.85
C THR A 109 7.44 11.14 -4.79
N ASN A 110 7.46 11.79 -3.62
CA ASN A 110 6.42 11.60 -2.62
C ASN A 110 5.13 12.30 -3.05
N ILE A 111 4.06 11.54 -3.23
CA ILE A 111 2.75 12.05 -3.65
C ILE A 111 1.71 12.04 -2.52
N TRP A 112 1.97 11.32 -1.43
CA TRP A 112 1.14 11.32 -0.25
C TRP A 112 1.91 10.77 0.95
N GLN A 113 1.70 11.35 2.13
CA GLN A 113 2.28 10.82 3.37
C GLN A 113 1.39 11.10 4.57
N VAL A 114 1.56 10.29 5.61
CA VAL A 114 1.03 10.53 6.95
C VAL A 114 2.07 10.10 7.99
N SER A 115 2.22 10.89 9.05
CA SER A 115 3.11 10.64 10.18
C SER A 115 2.46 11.12 11.47
N GLY A 116 2.95 10.67 12.63
CA GLY A 116 2.81 11.45 13.87
C GLY A 116 1.44 11.43 14.55
N GLU A 117 0.51 10.55 14.19
CA GLU A 117 -0.79 10.46 14.86
C GLU A 117 -1.14 9.01 15.20
N LEU A 118 -1.44 8.75 16.47
CA LEU A 118 -2.10 7.51 16.90
C LEU A 118 -3.49 7.47 16.32
N GLN A 119 -3.62 6.78 15.18
CA GLN A 119 -4.89 6.57 14.52
C GLN A 119 -5.26 5.11 14.77
N ASN A 120 -5.74 4.84 15.98
CA ASN A 120 -6.23 3.52 16.43
C ASN A 120 -7.56 3.13 15.75
N GLN A 121 -7.63 3.34 14.44
CA GLN A 121 -8.74 3.03 13.57
C GLN A 121 -8.25 2.92 12.13
N TRP A 122 -8.92 2.08 11.34
CA TRP A 122 -8.69 2.01 9.90
C TRP A 122 -9.10 3.33 9.25
N LYS A 123 -8.26 3.87 8.38
CA LYS A 123 -8.59 4.99 7.51
C LYS A 123 -8.46 4.59 6.05
N ALA A 124 -9.28 5.21 5.21
CA ALA A 124 -9.18 5.08 3.77
C ALA A 124 -8.61 6.36 3.18
N ASN A 125 -7.76 6.23 2.16
CA ASN A 125 -7.33 7.34 1.35
C ASN A 125 -7.39 6.96 -0.13
N THR A 126 -7.74 7.93 -0.97
CA THR A 126 -7.73 7.77 -2.42
C THR A 126 -6.79 8.79 -3.02
N ILE A 127 -5.79 8.30 -3.75
CA ILE A 127 -4.89 9.14 -4.55
C ILE A 127 -5.29 9.06 -6.02
N THR A 128 -5.22 10.19 -6.70
CA THR A 128 -5.35 10.28 -8.17
C THR A 128 -3.96 10.50 -8.74
N ILE A 129 -3.56 9.65 -9.69
CA ILE A 129 -2.25 9.73 -10.32
C ILE A 129 -2.40 10.34 -11.70
N ASN A 130 -1.55 11.32 -11.98
CA ASN A 130 -1.42 11.94 -13.30
C ASN A 130 0.04 11.80 -13.76
N SER A 131 0.25 10.96 -14.77
CA SER A 131 1.55 10.75 -15.41
C SER A 131 1.39 10.57 -16.91
N THR A 132 2.19 11.28 -17.70
CA THR A 132 2.25 11.12 -19.17
C THR A 132 3.14 9.96 -19.62
N GLU A 133 3.80 9.30 -18.66
CA GLU A 133 4.72 8.19 -18.88
C GLU A 133 4.31 6.99 -18.03
N LYS A 134 4.91 5.83 -18.26
CA LYS A 134 4.73 4.66 -17.39
C LYS A 134 5.30 4.96 -16.00
N TYR A 135 4.70 4.37 -14.98
CA TYR A 135 5.08 4.62 -13.59
C TYR A 135 4.82 3.41 -12.69
N GLU A 136 5.50 3.37 -11.56
CA GLU A 136 5.20 2.52 -10.43
C GLU A 136 4.89 3.37 -9.19
N VAL A 137 4.11 2.77 -8.29
CA VAL A 137 3.68 3.29 -6.99
C VAL A 137 4.18 2.36 -5.90
#